data_AF-A0A7V2AD36-F1
#
_entry.id   AF-A0A7V2AD36-F1
#
_cell.length_a   1.000
_cell.length_b   1.000
_cell.length_c   1.000
_cell.angle_alpha   90.00
_cell.angle_beta   90.00
_cell.angle_gamma   90.00
#
_symmetry.space_group_name_H-M   'P 1'
#
loop_
_entity.id
_entity.type
_entity.pdbx_description
1 polymer ?
#
loop_
_entity_poly.entity_id
_entity_poly.type
_entity_poly.pdbx_seq_one_letter_code
_entity_poly.pdbx_strand_id
1 'polypeptide(L)'
;VGGAPLIIKLLEGTQGVGVVLAPTNKAAESVIAAFRQLDANILVQEFIKEAGGADIRAFVVDGKVVAAMLRQGPEGEFRSNLHRGGLASKIKLTPEERSTAVRSAKVLGLRIAGVDMLRSNHGPVVMEVNSSPGLEGIEGATGKDIAGLIIEFLEKNARHGKTKDHIRH
;
A
#
# COMPACT_ATOMS: atom_id res chain seq x y z
N VAL A 1 17.92 11.28 1.28
CA VAL A 1 17.56 10.65 2.58
C VAL A 1 18.55 11.14 3.64
N GLY A 2 18.07 11.58 4.81
CA GLY A 2 18.83 12.32 5.83
C GLY A 2 19.78 11.50 6.72
N GLY A 3 20.22 10.32 6.27
CA GLY A 3 21.00 9.35 7.05
C GLY A 3 20.17 8.19 7.59
N ALA A 4 20.84 7.19 8.17
CA ALA A 4 20.23 6.00 8.75
C ALA A 4 19.42 6.28 10.04
N PRO A 5 18.40 5.46 10.35
CA PRO A 5 18.01 4.21 9.68
C PRO A 5 17.23 4.39 8.36
N LEU A 6 17.50 3.52 7.38
CA LEU A 6 16.91 3.56 6.04
C LEU A 6 16.25 2.23 5.67
N ILE A 7 15.22 2.29 4.83
CA ILE A 7 14.67 1.15 4.12
C ILE A 7 15.19 1.17 2.68
N ILE A 8 15.77 0.05 2.24
CA ILE A 8 16.21 -0.17 0.86
C ILE A 8 15.30 -1.21 0.24
N LYS A 9 14.64 -0.86 -0.86
CA LYS A 9 13.71 -1.73 -1.59
C LYS A 9 14.27 -2.03 -2.97
N LEU A 10 14.32 -3.30 -3.35
CA LEU A 10 14.47 -3.70 -4.75
C LEU A 10 13.15 -3.43 -5.49
N LEU A 11 13.23 -2.79 -6.65
CA LEU A 11 12.07 -2.53 -7.51
C LEU A 11 11.69 -3.76 -8.34
N GLU A 12 12.55 -4.76 -8.39
CA GLU A 12 12.35 -6.03 -9.09
C GLU A 12 11.89 -7.09 -8.08
N GLY A 13 10.58 -7.38 -8.05
CA GLY A 13 9.99 -8.43 -7.22
C GLY A 13 8.57 -8.11 -6.71
N THR A 14 7.80 -9.15 -6.39
CA THR A 14 6.49 -9.05 -5.72
C THR A 14 6.58 -9.57 -4.28
N GLN A 15 5.68 -9.12 -3.38
CA GLN A 15 5.51 -9.65 -2.00
C GLN A 15 6.59 -9.29 -0.96
N GLY A 16 7.37 -8.22 -1.15
CA GLY A 16 8.30 -7.73 -0.10
C GLY A 16 9.60 -8.53 0.04
N VAL A 17 9.87 -9.45 -0.89
CA VAL A 17 11.22 -9.94 -1.18
C VAL A 17 12.02 -8.73 -1.68
N GLY A 18 13.13 -8.42 -1.02
CA GLY A 18 13.98 -7.28 -1.38
C GLY A 18 13.76 -5.98 -0.61
N VAL A 19 13.04 -6.01 0.52
CA VAL A 19 12.99 -4.87 1.47
C VAL A 19 13.95 -5.12 2.64
N VAL A 20 14.93 -4.25 2.81
CA VAL A 20 15.99 -4.36 3.82
C VAL A 20 16.02 -3.12 4.70
N LEU A 21 16.06 -3.32 6.03
CA LEU A 21 16.35 -2.25 6.99
C LEU A 21 17.86 -2.11 7.17
N ALA A 22 18.37 -0.92 6.89
CA ALA A 22 19.76 -0.54 7.12
C ALA A 22 19.84 0.39 8.34
N PRO A 23 20.23 -0.11 9.53
CA PRO A 23 20.21 0.67 10.77
C PRO A 23 21.33 1.71 10.87
N THR A 24 22.37 1.60 10.02
CA THR A 24 23.52 2.52 9.99
C THR A 24 23.87 2.91 8.56
N ASN A 25 24.55 4.05 8.37
CA ASN A 25 25.01 4.48 7.04
C ASN A 25 25.94 3.43 6.40
N LYS A 26 26.83 2.83 7.18
CA LYS A 26 27.71 1.75 6.70
C LYS A 26 26.92 0.53 6.22
N ALA A 27 25.88 0.12 6.97
CA ALA A 27 25.02 -0.97 6.53
C ALA A 27 24.28 -0.62 5.23
N ALA A 28 23.80 0.62 5.11
CA ALA A 28 23.14 1.09 3.90
C ALA A 28 24.09 1.07 2.69
N GLU A 29 25.30 1.59 2.85
CA GLU A 29 26.35 1.57 1.82
C GLU A 29 26.67 0.15 1.36
N SER A 30 26.85 -0.80 2.29
CA SER A 30 27.11 -2.20 1.96
C SER A 30 25.97 -2.85 1.17
N VAL A 31 24.72 -2.63 1.59
CA VAL A 31 23.54 -3.19 0.90
C VAL A 31 23.38 -2.58 -0.49
N ILE A 32 23.55 -1.26 -0.62
CA ILE A 32 23.49 -0.56 -1.92
C ILE A 32 24.58 -1.06 -2.85
N ALA A 33 25.81 -1.24 -2.36
CA ALA A 33 26.92 -1.76 -3.15
C ALA A 33 26.65 -3.19 -3.65
N ALA A 34 26.11 -4.06 -2.79
CA ALA A 34 25.73 -5.42 -3.16
C ALA A 34 24.65 -5.44 -4.24
N PHE A 35 23.60 -4.62 -4.12
CA PHE A 35 22.53 -4.57 -5.12
C PHE A 35 22.96 -3.95 -6.46
N ARG A 36 23.91 -3.00 -6.45
CA ARG A 36 24.49 -2.47 -7.68
C ARG A 36 25.29 -3.50 -8.47
N GLN A 37 25.95 -4.46 -7.81
CA GLN A 37 26.66 -5.55 -8.50
C GLN A 37 25.70 -6.51 -9.22
N LEU A 38 24.43 -6.51 -8.84
CA LEU A 38 23.37 -7.31 -9.45
C LEU A 38 22.59 -6.52 -10.52
N ASP A 39 23.06 -5.31 -10.88
CA ASP A 39 22.37 -4.37 -11.78
C ASP A 39 20.89 -4.10 -11.39
N ALA A 40 20.58 -4.23 -10.10
CA ALA A 40 19.21 -4.13 -9.61
C ALA A 40 18.81 -2.68 -9.35
N ASN A 41 17.60 -2.33 -9.76
CA ASN A 41 17.02 -1.02 -9.45
C ASN A 41 16.58 -0.95 -7.97
N ILE A 42 17.06 0.05 -7.25
CA ILE A 42 16.77 0.22 -5.82
C ILE A 42 16.08 1.56 -5.50
N LEU A 43 15.23 1.53 -4.49
CA LEU A 43 14.62 2.70 -3.86
C LEU A 43 15.10 2.80 -2.42
N VAL A 44 15.57 3.98 -2.02
CA VAL A 44 15.99 4.26 -0.64
C VAL A 44 15.00 5.21 0.01
N GLN A 45 14.46 4.80 1.16
CA GLN A 45 13.45 5.53 1.91
C GLN A 45 13.87 5.69 3.37
N GLU A 46 13.35 6.72 4.03
CA GLU A 46 13.47 6.87 5.48
C GLU A 46 12.74 5.73 6.21
N PHE A 47 13.30 5.27 7.33
CA PHE A 47 12.61 4.34 8.21
C PHE A 47 11.74 5.08 9.25
N ILE A 48 10.42 5.00 9.09
CA ILE A 48 9.45 5.59 10.01
C ILE A 48 9.28 4.67 11.22
N LYS A 49 10.17 4.81 12.22
CA LYS A 49 10.23 3.93 13.40
C LYS A 49 8.96 4.01 14.25
N GLU A 50 8.39 5.20 14.37
CA GLU A 50 7.18 5.47 15.15
C GLU A 50 5.93 4.76 14.62
N ALA A 51 5.96 4.28 13.36
CA ALA A 51 4.89 3.45 12.82
C ALA A 51 4.81 2.08 13.50
N GLY A 52 5.85 1.64 14.22
CA GLY A 52 5.81 0.44 15.07
C GLY A 52 5.55 -0.85 14.29
N GLY A 53 6.01 -0.94 13.04
CA GLY A 53 5.73 -2.08 12.17
C GLY A 53 4.26 -2.19 11.75
N ALA A 54 3.51 -1.08 11.84
CA ALA A 54 2.14 -0.98 11.38
C ALA A 54 2.03 -0.10 10.13
N ASP A 55 1.13 -0.44 9.23
CA ASP A 55 0.76 0.42 8.11
C ASP A 55 -0.76 0.47 7.93
N ILE A 56 -1.22 1.53 7.28
CA ILE A 56 -2.62 1.76 6.96
C ILE A 56 -2.80 1.51 5.47
N ARG A 57 -3.72 0.60 5.12
CA ARG A 57 -4.23 0.49 3.76
C ARG A 57 -5.57 1.20 3.67
N ALA A 58 -5.64 2.25 2.85
CA ALA A 58 -6.88 2.94 2.48
C ALA A 58 -7.30 2.51 1.07
N PHE A 59 -8.55 2.12 0.91
CA PHE A 59 -9.11 1.73 -0.39
C PHE A 59 -9.93 2.88 -0.96
N VAL A 60 -9.48 3.42 -2.09
CA VAL A 60 -10.11 4.54 -2.77
C VAL A 60 -10.91 4.02 -3.96
N VAL A 61 -12.18 4.43 -4.04
CA VAL A 61 -13.03 4.27 -5.22
C VAL A 61 -13.62 5.65 -5.53
N ASP A 62 -13.42 6.11 -6.76
CA ASP A 62 -13.93 7.36 -7.31
C ASP A 62 -13.72 8.59 -6.40
N GLY A 63 -12.47 8.77 -5.97
CA GLY A 63 -12.09 9.90 -5.12
C GLY A 63 -12.59 9.82 -3.67
N LYS A 64 -13.12 8.67 -3.23
CA LYS A 64 -13.56 8.44 -1.85
C LYS A 64 -12.87 7.23 -1.24
N VAL A 65 -12.40 7.36 0.00
CA VAL A 65 -11.96 6.18 0.77
C VAL A 65 -13.18 5.40 1.23
N VAL A 66 -13.42 4.24 0.62
CA VAL A 66 -14.56 3.37 0.91
C VAL A 66 -14.28 2.41 2.07
N ALA A 67 -13.03 2.00 2.25
CA ALA A 67 -12.61 1.12 3.33
C ALA A 67 -11.19 1.47 3.77
N ALA A 68 -10.85 1.14 5.02
CA ALA A 68 -9.49 1.26 5.51
C ALA A 68 -9.23 0.19 6.58
N MET A 69 -8.03 -0.36 6.57
CA MET A 69 -7.55 -1.29 7.58
C MET A 69 -6.17 -0.88 8.08
N LEU A 70 -5.91 -1.19 9.35
CA LEU A 70 -4.56 -1.22 9.93
C LEU A 70 -4.02 -2.63 9.77
N ARG A 71 -2.80 -2.75 9.27
CA ARG A 71 -2.05 -4.00 9.24
C ARG A 71 -0.91 -3.89 10.24
N GLN A 72 -0.81 -4.84 11.16
CA GLN A 72 0.23 -4.90 12.17
C GLN A 72 1.16 -6.08 11.88
N GLY A 73 2.46 -5.81 11.73
CA GLY A 73 3.47 -6.86 11.63
C GLY A 73 3.65 -7.62 12.94
N PRO A 74 4.16 -8.86 12.90
CA PRO A 74 4.48 -9.63 14.10
C PRO A 74 5.60 -8.95 14.91
N GLU A 75 5.73 -9.32 16.19
CA GLU A 75 6.76 -8.78 17.06
C GLU A 75 8.16 -8.98 16.47
N GLY A 76 8.98 -7.93 16.50
CA GLY A 76 10.33 -7.94 15.91
C GLY A 76 10.40 -7.76 14.39
N GLU A 77 9.26 -7.72 13.69
CA GLU A 77 9.21 -7.49 12.24
C GLU A 77 8.75 -6.06 11.93
N PHE A 78 9.53 -5.35 11.11
CA PHE A 78 9.20 -3.96 10.72
C PHE A 78 8.22 -3.92 9.53
N ARG A 79 7.96 -5.07 8.90
CA ARG A 79 7.02 -5.23 7.79
C ARG A 79 5.66 -5.72 8.29
N SER A 80 4.61 -5.07 7.83
CA SER A 80 3.22 -5.31 8.23
C SER A 80 2.42 -6.23 7.29
N ASN A 81 3.07 -6.85 6.29
CA ASN A 81 2.38 -7.64 5.27
C ASN A 81 1.59 -8.82 5.86
N LEU A 82 0.29 -8.90 5.55
CA LEU A 82 -0.64 -9.93 6.07
C LEU A 82 -0.22 -11.37 5.74
N HIS A 83 0.39 -11.60 4.57
CA HIS A 83 0.87 -12.93 4.17
C HIS A 83 1.97 -13.51 5.07
N ARG A 84 2.54 -12.72 5.99
CA ARG A 84 3.61 -13.14 6.91
C ARG A 84 3.15 -13.19 8.37
N GLY A 85 1.85 -13.43 8.59
CA GLY A 85 1.27 -13.56 9.93
C GLY A 85 0.90 -12.24 10.60
N GLY A 86 0.83 -11.14 9.84
CA GLY A 86 0.34 -9.86 10.35
C GLY A 86 -1.17 -9.86 10.60
N LEU A 87 -1.61 -9.07 11.57
CA LEU A 87 -3.03 -8.91 11.91
C LEU A 87 -3.64 -7.74 11.13
N ALA A 88 -4.83 -7.95 10.55
CA ALA A 88 -5.62 -6.89 9.94
C ALA A 88 -6.75 -6.48 10.88
N SER A 89 -6.95 -5.19 11.09
CA SER A 89 -8.09 -4.67 11.85
C SER A 89 -8.69 -3.43 11.19
N LYS A 90 -9.98 -3.21 11.40
CA LYS A 90 -10.66 -1.99 10.95
C LYS A 90 -10.09 -0.77 11.65
N ILE A 91 -9.84 0.30 10.89
CA ILE A 91 -9.36 1.56 11.45
C ILE A 91 -10.22 2.75 10.97
N LYS A 92 -10.32 3.77 11.81
CA LYS A 92 -10.85 5.09 11.42
C LYS A 92 -9.69 5.99 11.02
N LEU A 93 -9.68 6.40 9.75
CA LEU A 93 -8.70 7.37 9.26
C LEU A 93 -8.94 8.77 9.84
N THR A 94 -7.85 9.48 10.10
CA THR A 94 -7.89 10.92 10.34
C THR A 94 -8.30 11.67 9.05
N PRO A 95 -8.76 12.93 9.15
CA PRO A 95 -9.04 13.73 7.96
C PRO A 95 -7.83 13.88 7.03
N GLU A 96 -6.63 14.00 7.60
CA GLU A 96 -5.39 14.14 6.86
C GLU A 96 -4.99 12.84 6.13
N GLU A 97 -5.09 11.68 6.79
CA GLU A 97 -4.86 10.36 6.17
C GLU A 97 -5.82 10.13 5.01
N ARG A 98 -7.11 10.42 5.23
CA ARG A 98 -8.14 10.27 4.18
C ARG A 98 -7.85 11.18 2.99
N SER A 99 -7.53 12.45 3.25
CA SER A 99 -7.22 13.41 2.20
C SER A 99 -5.96 12.99 1.43
N THR A 100 -4.93 12.52 2.14
CA THR A 100 -3.68 12.02 1.56
C THR A 100 -3.92 10.82 0.65
N ALA A 101 -4.72 9.84 1.07
CA ALA A 101 -5.08 8.69 0.23
C ALA A 101 -5.78 9.12 -1.07
N VAL A 102 -6.80 9.98 -0.96
CA VAL A 102 -7.55 10.46 -2.13
C VAL A 102 -6.66 11.26 -3.08
N ARG A 103 -5.81 12.17 -2.56
CA ARG A 103 -4.88 12.95 -3.38
C ARG A 103 -3.87 12.04 -4.10
N SER A 104 -3.37 11.01 -3.42
CA SER A 104 -2.40 10.06 -4.00
C SER A 104 -2.99 9.32 -5.19
N ALA A 105 -4.20 8.77 -5.06
CA ALA A 105 -4.91 8.12 -6.16
C ALA A 105 -5.18 9.11 -7.32
N LYS A 106 -5.63 10.33 -6.99
CA LYS A 106 -5.95 11.37 -7.97
C LYS A 106 -4.72 11.80 -8.78
N VAL A 107 -3.57 12.03 -8.13
CA VAL A 107 -2.33 12.44 -8.79
C VAL A 107 -1.86 11.38 -9.79
N LEU A 108 -2.08 10.11 -9.49
CA LEU A 108 -1.76 8.99 -10.38
C LEU A 108 -2.84 8.68 -11.42
N GLY A 109 -3.94 9.44 -11.44
CA GLY A 109 -5.06 9.22 -12.37
C GLY A 109 -5.85 7.93 -12.10
N LEU A 110 -5.74 7.36 -10.90
CA LEU A 110 -6.39 6.10 -10.53
C LEU A 110 -7.76 6.36 -9.92
N ARG A 111 -8.80 5.75 -10.50
CA ARG A 111 -10.17 5.79 -9.95
C ARG A 111 -10.43 4.71 -8.91
N ILE A 112 -9.67 3.61 -8.96
CA ILE A 112 -9.69 2.54 -7.97
C ILE A 112 -8.25 2.31 -7.56
N ALA A 113 -7.95 2.40 -6.26
CA ALA A 113 -6.59 2.20 -5.77
C ALA A 113 -6.56 1.78 -4.29
N GLY A 114 -5.58 0.94 -3.95
CA GLY A 114 -5.14 0.75 -2.57
C GLY A 114 -3.97 1.69 -2.29
N VAL A 115 -4.07 2.51 -1.25
CA VAL A 115 -3.02 3.44 -0.83
C VAL A 115 -2.49 3.00 0.53
N ASP A 116 -1.21 2.66 0.58
CA ASP A 116 -0.52 2.24 1.79
C ASP A 116 0.21 3.42 2.39
N MET A 117 0.03 3.64 3.68
CA MET A 117 0.58 4.78 4.42
C MET A 117 1.16 4.35 5.75
N LEU A 118 2.21 5.06 6.18
CA LEU A 118 2.72 5.00 7.55
C LEU A 118 2.31 6.26 8.31
N ARG A 119 1.99 6.10 9.60
CA ARG A 119 1.88 7.24 10.52
C ARG A 119 3.28 7.65 10.95
N SER A 120 3.68 8.85 10.57
CA SER A 120 4.90 9.49 11.08
C SER A 120 4.54 10.63 12.04
N ASN A 121 5.54 11.12 12.77
CA ASN A 121 5.38 12.30 13.63
C ASN A 121 5.10 13.59 12.86
N HIS A 122 5.28 13.58 11.53
CA HIS A 122 5.08 14.72 10.64
C HIS A 122 3.93 14.50 9.63
N GLY A 123 3.03 13.56 9.94
CA GLY A 123 1.84 13.26 9.13
C GLY A 123 1.90 11.92 8.40
N PRO A 124 0.89 11.59 7.58
CA PRO A 124 0.85 10.34 6.83
C PRO A 124 1.87 10.34 5.69
N VAL A 125 2.73 9.31 5.66
CA VAL A 125 3.72 9.09 4.60
C VAL A 125 3.21 7.99 3.66
N VAL A 126 3.06 8.29 2.38
CA VAL A 126 2.60 7.33 1.37
C VAL A 126 3.75 6.40 0.98
N MET A 127 3.51 5.09 1.08
CA MET A 127 4.50 4.06 0.81
C MET A 127 4.35 3.42 -0.57
N GLU A 128 3.11 3.14 -0.95
CA GLU A 128 2.74 2.48 -2.19
C GLU A 128 1.34 2.93 -2.60
N VAL A 129 1.11 3.06 -3.91
CA VAL A 129 -0.24 3.14 -4.47
C VAL A 129 -0.39 2.03 -5.49
N ASN A 130 -1.37 1.16 -5.26
CA ASN A 130 -1.61 -0.04 -6.05
C ASN A 130 -2.92 0.11 -6.85
N SER A 131 -2.86 -0.03 -8.17
CA SER A 131 -4.01 0.10 -9.09
C SER A 131 -4.87 -1.16 -9.18
N SER A 132 -4.39 -2.31 -8.68
CA SER A 132 -5.11 -3.58 -8.63
C SER A 132 -5.02 -4.20 -7.23
N PRO A 133 -5.53 -3.50 -6.19
CA PRO A 133 -5.44 -3.97 -4.81
C PRO A 133 -6.29 -5.22 -4.57
N GLY A 134 -5.77 -6.18 -3.81
CA GLY A 134 -6.54 -7.33 -3.34
C GLY A 134 -7.65 -6.93 -2.37
N LEU A 135 -8.79 -7.64 -2.44
CA LEU A 135 -10.01 -7.34 -1.68
C LEU A 135 -10.15 -8.18 -0.40
N GLU A 136 -9.81 -9.47 -0.47
CA GLU A 136 -10.06 -10.46 0.60
C GLU A 136 -9.67 -9.96 2.00
N GLY A 137 -8.41 -9.50 2.16
CA GLY A 137 -7.92 -9.05 3.45
C GLY A 137 -8.64 -7.81 4.01
N ILE A 138 -9.00 -6.85 3.15
CA ILE A 138 -9.63 -5.61 3.58
C ILE A 138 -11.15 -5.76 3.76
N GLU A 139 -11.80 -6.59 2.96
CA GLU A 139 -13.22 -6.94 3.17
C GLU A 139 -13.35 -7.74 4.46
N GLY A 140 -12.49 -8.73 4.69
CA GLY A 140 -12.45 -9.49 5.94
C GLY A 140 -12.22 -8.59 7.16
N ALA A 141 -11.29 -7.64 7.09
CA ALA A 141 -11.00 -6.73 8.21
C ALA A 141 -12.10 -5.69 8.47
N THR A 142 -12.83 -5.27 7.44
CA THR A 142 -13.79 -4.14 7.55
C THR A 142 -15.26 -4.54 7.54
N GLY A 143 -15.56 -5.74 7.06
CA GLY A 143 -16.92 -6.26 6.83
C GLY A 143 -17.67 -5.53 5.72
N LYS A 144 -16.95 -4.88 4.80
CA LYS A 144 -17.56 -4.14 3.68
C LYS A 144 -17.47 -4.94 2.39
N ASP A 145 -18.54 -4.88 1.61
CA ASP A 145 -18.56 -5.33 0.22
C ASP A 145 -17.92 -4.26 -0.68
N ILE A 146 -16.60 -4.34 -0.85
CA ILE A 146 -15.81 -3.41 -1.67
C ILE A 146 -15.95 -3.79 -3.14
N ALA A 147 -16.04 -5.09 -3.45
CA ALA A 147 -16.34 -5.57 -4.80
C ALA A 147 -17.64 -4.95 -5.33
N GLY A 148 -18.73 -5.00 -4.57
CA GLY A 148 -20.01 -4.38 -4.91
C GLY A 148 -19.88 -2.87 -5.15
N LEU A 149 -19.14 -2.15 -4.29
CA LEU A 149 -18.89 -0.71 -4.49
C LEU A 149 -18.12 -0.39 -5.77
N ILE A 150 -17.19 -1.28 -6.18
CA ILE A 150 -16.50 -1.15 -7.47
C ILE A 150 -17.47 -1.39 -8.62
N ILE A 151 -18.31 -2.43 -8.55
CA ILE A 151 -19.32 -2.72 -9.57
C ILE A 151 -20.30 -1.55 -9.70
N GLU A 152 -20.86 -1.05 -8.61
CA GLU A 152 -21.76 0.12 -8.64
C GLU A 152 -21.10 1.34 -9.29
N PHE A 153 -19.82 1.58 -8.98
CA PHE A 153 -19.05 2.65 -9.60
C PHE A 153 -18.92 2.43 -11.11
N LEU A 154 -18.58 1.21 -11.53
CA LEU A 154 -18.46 0.86 -12.94
C LEU A 154 -19.79 1.00 -13.68
N GLU A 155 -20.90 0.51 -13.12
CA GLU A 155 -22.24 0.63 -13.71
C GLU A 155 -22.64 2.10 -13.94
N LYS A 156 -22.35 2.98 -12.98
CA LYS A 156 -22.66 4.43 -13.09
C LYS A 156 -21.81 5.15 -14.14
N ASN A 157 -20.61 4.64 -14.42
CA ASN A 157 -19.61 5.33 -15.26
C ASN A 157 -19.36 4.64 -16.61
N ALA A 158 -19.81 3.39 -16.77
CA ALA A 158 -19.74 2.68 -18.03
C ALA A 158 -20.74 3.29 -19.01
N ARG A 159 -20.28 3.62 -20.21
CA ARG A 159 -21.19 3.90 -21.31
C ARG A 159 -21.89 2.59 -21.67
N HIS A 160 -23.22 2.61 -21.80
CA HIS A 160 -23.96 1.47 -22.33
C HIS A 160 -23.45 1.14 -23.74
N GLY A 161 -22.59 0.13 -23.83
CA GLY A 161 -22.22 -0.51 -25.09
C GLY A 161 -23.23 -1.59 -25.42
N LYS A 162 -23.57 -1.75 -26.71
CA LYS A 162 -24.36 -2.90 -27.20
C LYS A 162 -23.50 -4.17 -27.19
N THR A 163 -23.07 -4.66 -26.04
CA THR A 163 -22.43 -5.98 -25.94
C THR A 163 -23.49 -7.01 -25.58
N LYS A 164 -23.92 -7.76 -26.60
CA LYS A 164 -24.65 -9.02 -26.41
C LYS A 164 -23.61 -10.08 -26.10
N ASP A 165 -23.37 -10.35 -24.82
CA ASP A 165 -22.60 -11.52 -24.44
C ASP A 165 -23.45 -12.76 -24.71
N HIS A 166 -23.10 -13.49 -25.77
CA HIS A 166 -23.69 -14.77 -26.08
C HIS A 166 -22.90 -15.85 -25.36
N ILE A 167 -23.38 -16.27 -24.18
CA ILE A 167 -22.92 -17.51 -23.56
C ILE A 167 -23.50 -18.65 -24.40
N ARG A 168 -22.66 -19.27 -25.24
CA ARG A 168 -23.00 -20.54 -25.88
C ARG A 168 -22.78 -21.64 -24.85
N HIS A 169 -23.88 -22.22 -24.38
CA HIS A 169 -23.89 -23.52 -23.70
C HIS A 169 -23.54 -24.64 -24.68
#